data_AF-A0A133UIB2-F1
#
_entry.id   AF-A0A133UIB2-F1
#
_cell.length_a   1.000
_cell.length_b   1.000
_cell.length_c   1.000
_cell.angle_alpha   90.00
_cell.angle_beta   90.00
_cell.angle_gamma   90.00
#
_symmetry.space_group_name_H-M   'P 1'
#
loop_
_entity.id
_entity.type
_entity.pdbx_description
1 polymer ?
#
loop_
_entity_poly.entity_id
_entity_poly.type
_entity_poly.pdbx_seq_one_letter_code
_entity_poly.pdbx_strand_id
1 'polypeptide(L)'
;MQTGETEFNERWAEIVGYELEELGPVSIETWQELAHPEDLKRSNELLENHFAGETDYYEFEGRMKHKDGHWVWIQDRGRVVEWDDEGNPIRMVGTRIDITERKEAEEKAKQEKERMSSIMDLSPDLVYFKDDQRRLVRPNKAYAC
;
A
#
# COMPACT_ATOMS: atom_id res chain seq x y z
N MET A 1 2.62 23.87 -3.69
CA MET A 1 1.45 23.56 -4.56
C MET A 1 0.68 24.84 -4.77
N GLN A 2 0.76 25.46 -5.94
CA GLN A 2 0.16 26.79 -6.15
C GLN A 2 -1.29 26.76 -6.65
N THR A 3 -1.88 25.59 -6.92
CA THR A 3 -3.31 25.48 -7.23
C THR A 3 -4.10 24.58 -6.29
N GLY A 4 -3.53 23.57 -5.64
CA GLY A 4 -4.28 22.68 -4.71
C GLY A 4 -5.41 21.87 -5.35
N GLU A 5 -5.71 22.13 -6.62
CA GLU A 5 -6.70 21.42 -7.42
C GLU A 5 -6.16 20.03 -7.76
N THR A 6 -6.81 19.02 -7.20
CA THR A 6 -6.56 17.62 -7.53
C THR A 6 -7.79 17.09 -8.23
N GLU A 7 -7.64 16.74 -9.49
CA GLU A 7 -8.71 16.04 -10.20
C GLU A 7 -8.66 14.55 -9.86
N PHE A 8 -9.71 14.07 -9.21
CA PHE A 8 -9.97 12.65 -9.07
C PHE A 8 -11.06 12.23 -10.06
N ASN A 9 -10.94 11.03 -10.60
CA ASN A 9 -11.91 10.48 -11.54
C ASN A 9 -12.94 9.59 -10.83
N GLU A 10 -14.00 9.23 -11.57
CA GLU A 10 -15.05 8.29 -11.12
C GLU A 10 -14.45 7.00 -10.56
N ARG A 11 -13.41 6.48 -11.22
CA ARG A 11 -12.76 5.24 -10.80
C ARG A 11 -12.21 5.30 -9.38
N TRP A 12 -11.68 6.43 -8.94
CA TRP A 12 -11.22 6.55 -7.56
C TRP A 12 -12.39 6.55 -6.57
N ALA A 13 -13.49 7.24 -6.89
CA ALA A 13 -14.69 7.23 -6.06
C ALA A 13 -15.26 5.82 -5.91
N GLU A 14 -15.32 5.05 -7.01
CA GLU A 14 -15.74 3.64 -7.00
C GLU A 14 -14.89 2.78 -6.04
N ILE A 15 -13.57 2.98 -6.01
CA ILE A 15 -12.65 2.21 -5.13
C ILE A 15 -12.99 2.43 -3.66
N VAL A 16 -13.37 3.65 -3.28
CA VAL A 16 -13.76 3.98 -1.90
C VAL A 16 -15.27 3.82 -1.64
N GLY A 17 -16.04 3.34 -2.64
CA GLY A 17 -17.46 3.01 -2.50
C GLY A 17 -18.41 4.19 -2.60
N TYR A 18 -17.98 5.29 -3.20
CA TYR A 18 -18.77 6.50 -3.39
C TYR A 18 -19.04 6.75 -4.87
N GLU A 19 -20.11 7.47 -5.16
CA GLU A 19 -20.23 8.19 -6.43
C GLU A 19 -19.39 9.48 -6.36
N LEU A 20 -18.86 9.94 -7.49
CA LEU A 20 -17.96 11.10 -7.50
C LEU A 20 -18.64 12.37 -6.96
N GLU A 21 -19.94 12.52 -7.20
CA GLU A 21 -20.76 13.63 -6.70
C GLU A 21 -20.93 13.60 -5.17
N GLU A 22 -20.82 12.44 -4.53
CA GLU A 22 -20.92 12.29 -3.07
C GLU A 22 -19.65 12.76 -2.35
N LEU A 23 -18.52 12.78 -3.07
CA LEU A 23 -17.19 13.15 -2.55
C LEU A 23 -16.82 14.62 -2.80
N GLY A 24 -17.69 15.38 -3.47
CA GLY A 24 -17.33 16.71 -3.98
C GLY A 24 -16.88 17.71 -2.90
N PRO A 25 -16.37 18.89 -3.28
CA PRO A 25 -15.33 19.03 -4.29
C PRO A 25 -14.14 18.16 -3.92
N VAL A 26 -13.70 17.29 -4.82
CA VAL A 26 -12.61 16.37 -4.50
C VAL A 26 -11.29 17.14 -4.47
N SER A 27 -10.57 17.02 -3.36
CA SER A 27 -9.28 17.65 -3.16
C SER A 27 -8.33 16.71 -2.41
N ILE A 28 -7.12 17.21 -2.15
CA ILE A 28 -6.16 16.52 -1.26
C ILE A 28 -6.77 16.31 0.13
N GLU A 29 -7.62 17.23 0.59
CA GLU A 29 -8.29 17.13 1.89
C GLU A 29 -9.24 15.93 1.91
N THR A 30 -10.03 15.72 0.84
CA THR A 30 -10.89 14.54 0.70
C THR A 30 -10.09 13.25 0.79
N TRP A 31 -8.91 13.20 0.15
CA TRP A 31 -8.02 12.04 0.26
C TRP A 31 -7.50 11.87 1.69
N GLN A 32 -7.12 12.94 2.36
CA GLN A 32 -6.60 12.90 3.73
C GLN A 32 -7.65 12.45 4.76
N GLU A 33 -8.91 12.86 4.58
CA GLU A 33 -10.02 12.45 5.44
C GLU A 33 -10.34 10.95 5.33
N LEU A 34 -10.18 10.39 4.13
CA LEU A 34 -10.41 8.97 3.88
C LEU A 34 -9.18 8.12 4.19
N ALA A 35 -7.97 8.66 4.14
CA ALA A 35 -6.76 7.93 4.42
C ALA A 35 -6.63 7.51 5.89
N HIS A 36 -6.05 6.34 6.13
CA HIS A 36 -5.78 5.87 7.49
C HIS A 36 -4.74 6.78 8.18
N PRO A 37 -4.95 7.21 9.44
CA PRO A 37 -4.06 8.16 10.12
C PRO A 37 -2.59 7.74 10.21
N GLU A 38 -2.33 6.44 10.38
CA GLU A 38 -0.96 5.90 10.40
C GLU A 38 -0.28 5.98 9.02
N ASP A 39 -1.06 5.92 7.95
CA ASP A 39 -0.56 5.83 6.59
C ASP A 39 -0.32 7.25 6.01
N LEU A 40 -1.04 8.26 6.52
CA LEU A 40 -0.87 9.67 6.18
C LEU A 40 0.57 10.16 6.36
N LYS A 41 1.19 9.83 7.50
CA LYS A 41 2.55 10.29 7.80
C LYS A 41 3.55 9.78 6.77
N ARG A 42 3.47 8.48 6.45
CA ARG A 42 4.33 7.84 5.46
C ARG A 42 4.08 8.39 4.05
N SER A 43 2.82 8.65 3.70
CA SER A 43 2.47 9.25 2.42
C SER A 43 3.13 10.62 2.25
N ASN A 44 3.04 11.48 3.27
CA ASN A 44 3.64 12.81 3.24
C ASN A 44 5.17 12.74 3.13
N GLU A 45 5.84 11.87 3.88
CA GLU A 45 7.30 11.68 3.79
C GLU A 45 7.73 11.27 2.36
N LEU A 46 7.01 10.34 1.74
CA LEU A 46 7.30 9.90 0.36
C LEU A 46 7.04 11.00 -0.67
N LEU A 47 6.01 11.82 -0.44
CA LEU A 47 5.68 12.94 -1.30
C LEU A 47 6.73 14.06 -1.20
N GLU A 48 7.20 14.35 0.02
CA GLU A 48 8.28 15.31 0.28
C GLU A 48 9.57 14.88 -0.41
N ASN A 49 9.98 13.62 -0.28
CA ASN A 49 11.16 13.09 -0.97
C ASN A 49 11.03 13.21 -2.50
N HIS A 50 9.84 12.94 -3.04
CA HIS A 50 9.59 13.09 -4.47
C HIS A 50 9.68 14.57 -4.92
N PHE A 51 9.11 15.49 -4.15
CA PHE A 51 9.20 16.93 -4.45
C PHE A 51 10.61 17.49 -4.29
N ALA A 52 11.44 16.90 -3.42
CA ALA A 52 12.87 17.21 -3.31
C ALA A 52 13.72 16.61 -4.44
N GLY A 53 13.12 15.83 -5.36
CA GLY A 53 13.82 15.18 -6.46
C GLY A 53 14.66 13.96 -6.02
N GLU A 54 14.45 13.44 -4.82
CA GLU A 54 15.15 12.25 -4.32
C GLU A 54 14.63 10.96 -4.95
N THR A 55 13.40 10.98 -5.47
CA THR A 55 12.78 9.87 -6.18
C THR A 55 12.16 10.31 -7.51
N ASP A 56 12.27 9.46 -8.52
CA ASP A 56 11.65 9.70 -9.84
C ASP A 56 10.11 9.67 -9.79
N TYR A 57 9.56 8.94 -8.83
CA TYR A 57 8.12 8.76 -8.62
C TYR A 57 7.78 8.84 -7.13
N TYR A 58 6.60 9.35 -6.86
CA TYR A 58 5.87 9.08 -5.63
C TYR A 58 5.18 7.71 -5.81
N GLU A 59 5.49 6.76 -4.93
CA GLU A 59 4.87 5.43 -4.89
C GLU A 59 4.51 5.08 -3.45
N PHE A 60 3.23 4.83 -3.22
CA PHE A 60 2.68 4.62 -1.89
C PHE A 60 1.60 3.54 -1.92
N GLU A 61 1.60 2.68 -0.90
CA GLU A 61 0.52 1.75 -0.64
C GLU A 61 -0.04 2.03 0.75
N GLY A 62 -1.34 2.31 0.82
CA GLY A 62 -1.99 2.72 2.05
C GLY A 62 -3.47 2.32 2.09
N ARG A 63 -4.04 2.46 3.28
CA ARG A 63 -5.45 2.16 3.53
C ARG A 63 -6.28 3.41 3.36
N MET A 64 -7.43 3.27 2.68
CA MET A 64 -8.48 4.27 2.63
C MET A 64 -9.78 3.71 3.20
N LYS A 65 -10.57 4.58 3.82
CA LYS A 65 -11.84 4.24 4.42
C LYS A 65 -12.90 4.16 3.34
N HIS A 66 -13.49 2.99 3.17
CA HIS A 66 -14.64 2.78 2.31
C HIS A 66 -15.90 3.39 2.92
N LYS A 67 -16.88 3.76 2.09
CA LYS A 67 -18.20 4.28 2.52
C LYS A 67 -18.90 3.40 3.56
N ASP A 68 -18.78 2.08 3.39
CA ASP A 68 -19.31 1.07 4.32
C ASP A 68 -18.51 0.91 5.62
N GLY A 69 -17.46 1.72 5.81
CA GLY A 69 -16.67 1.79 7.04
C GLY A 69 -15.52 0.79 7.16
N HIS A 70 -15.35 -0.13 6.21
CA HIS A 70 -14.19 -1.01 6.14
C HIS A 70 -13.00 -0.32 5.46
N TRP A 71 -11.82 -0.96 5.51
CA TRP A 71 -10.61 -0.45 4.88
C TRP A 71 -10.39 -1.12 3.53
N VAL A 72 -10.11 -0.33 2.50
CA VAL A 72 -9.59 -0.80 1.20
C VAL A 72 -8.13 -0.43 1.08
N TRP A 73 -7.37 -1.24 0.37
CA TRP A 73 -5.97 -0.95 0.09
C TRP A 73 -5.82 -0.33 -1.30
N ILE A 74 -5.14 0.80 -1.36
CA ILE A 74 -4.82 1.48 -2.61
C ILE A 74 -3.31 1.53 -2.82
N GLN A 75 -2.92 1.49 -4.09
CA GLN A 75 -1.60 1.89 -4.54
C GLN A 75 -1.74 3.22 -5.27
N ASP A 76 -1.10 4.25 -4.74
CA ASP A 76 -0.97 5.55 -5.37
C ASP A 76 0.42 5.65 -6.00
N ARG A 77 0.46 6.00 -7.29
CA ARG A 77 1.70 6.25 -8.02
C ARG A 77 1.57 7.52 -8.84
N GLY A 78 2.52 8.43 -8.72
CA GLY A 78 2.51 9.65 -9.51
C GLY A 78 3.89 10.28 -9.67
N ARG A 79 3.94 11.31 -10.51
CA ARG A 79 5.14 12.13 -10.70
C ARG A 79 4.81 13.58 -11.02
N VAL A 80 5.70 14.49 -10.63
CA VAL A 80 5.67 15.88 -11.08
C VAL A 80 5.97 15.92 -12.58
N VAL A 81 5.11 16.60 -13.33
CA VAL A 81 5.22 16.77 -14.79
C VAL A 81 5.56 18.20 -15.18
N GLU A 82 5.54 19.12 -14.23
CA GLU A 82 5.77 20.54 -14.45
C GLU A 82 6.39 21.17 -13.20
N TRP A 83 7.48 21.90 -13.40
CA TRP A 83 8.30 22.54 -12.37
C TRP A 83 8.43 24.03 -12.73
N ASP A 84 8.52 24.90 -11.72
CA ASP A 84 8.84 26.32 -11.93
C ASP A 84 10.35 26.54 -12.11
N ASP A 85 10.72 27.79 -12.44
CA ASP A 85 12.13 28.20 -12.62
C ASP A 85 12.96 28.09 -11.33
N GLU A 86 12.32 28.01 -10.16
CA GLU A 86 12.96 27.85 -8.85
C GLU A 86 13.07 26.37 -8.43
N GLY A 87 12.55 25.44 -9.24
CA GLY A 87 12.56 24.01 -8.97
C GLY A 87 11.43 23.52 -8.07
N ASN A 88 10.36 24.31 -7.86
CA ASN A 88 9.19 23.87 -7.11
C ASN A 88 8.19 23.13 -8.02
N PRO A 89 7.49 22.10 -7.49
CA PRO A 89 6.49 21.36 -8.25
C PRO A 89 5.24 22.21 -8.51
N ILE A 90 4.90 22.40 -9.79
CA ILE A 90 3.68 23.07 -10.25
C ILE A 90 2.55 22.05 -10.41
N ARG A 91 2.80 20.94 -11.11
CA ARG A 91 1.77 19.97 -11.49
C ARG A 91 2.26 18.54 -11.36
N MET A 92 1.44 17.69 -10.75
CA MET A 92 1.68 16.27 -10.57
C MET A 92 0.53 15.47 -11.18
N VAL A 93 0.85 14.34 -11.79
CA VAL A 93 -0.15 13.40 -12.32
C VAL A 93 0.14 12.01 -11.77
N GLY A 94 -0.90 11.20 -11.59
CA GLY A 94 -0.76 9.86 -11.05
C GLY A 94 -1.96 8.97 -11.30
N THR A 95 -1.85 7.74 -10.82
CA THR A 95 -2.84 6.69 -10.93
C THR A 95 -3.06 6.06 -9.56
N ARG A 96 -4.28 5.60 -9.33
CA ARG A 96 -4.69 4.90 -8.12
C ARG A 96 -5.28 3.55 -8.50
N ILE A 97 -4.80 2.50 -7.85
CA ILE A 97 -5.20 1.12 -8.15
C ILE A 97 -5.64 0.47 -6.85
N ASP A 98 -6.81 -0.17 -6.87
CA ASP A 98 -7.24 -1.05 -5.78
C ASP A 98 -6.34 -2.29 -5.76
N ILE A 99 -5.69 -2.50 -4.63
CA ILE A 99 -4.80 -3.63 -4.35
C ILE A 99 -5.31 -4.47 -3.17
N THR A 100 -6.58 -4.33 -2.81
CA THR A 100 -7.22 -5.03 -1.68
C THR A 100 -7.09 -6.55 -1.85
N GLU A 101 -7.48 -7.10 -3.00
CA GLU A 101 -7.38 -8.54 -3.27
C GLU A 101 -5.93 -9.05 -3.13
N ARG A 102 -4.95 -8.27 -3.60
CA ARG A 102 -3.54 -8.63 -3.47
C ARG A 102 -3.10 -8.65 -2.00
N LYS A 103 -3.48 -7.65 -1.22
CA LYS A 103 -3.15 -7.56 0.21
C LYS A 103 -3.82 -8.65 1.03
N GLU A 104 -5.07 -8.98 0.73
CA GLU A 104 -5.77 -10.11 1.35
C GLU A 104 -5.10 -11.45 1.02
N ALA A 105 -4.67 -11.65 -0.23
CA ALA A 105 -3.94 -12.85 -0.62
C ALA A 105 -2.57 -12.96 0.08
N GLU A 106 -1.82 -11.86 0.17
CA GLU A 106 -0.54 -11.78 0.88
C GLU A 106 -0.71 -12.12 2.37
N GLU A 107 -1.70 -11.52 3.03
CA GLU A 107 -1.98 -11.75 4.45
C GLU A 107 -2.46 -13.18 4.71
N LYS A 108 -3.33 -13.74 3.86
CA LYS A 108 -3.75 -15.14 3.96
C LYS A 108 -2.56 -16.10 3.79
N ALA A 109 -1.68 -15.86 2.81
CA ALA A 109 -0.49 -16.68 2.61
C ALA A 109 0.46 -16.61 3.81
N LYS A 110 0.60 -15.43 4.42
CA LYS A 110 1.38 -15.24 5.65
C LYS A 110 0.78 -16.01 6.83
N GLN A 111 -0.53 -15.91 7.05
CA GLN A 111 -1.21 -16.62 8.14
C GLN A 111 -1.10 -18.15 8.00
N GLU A 112 -1.25 -18.68 6.78
CA GLU A 112 -1.07 -20.11 6.53
C GLU A 112 0.38 -20.56 6.77
N LYS A 113 1.36 -19.75 6.36
CA LYS A 113 2.78 -20.03 6.62
C LYS A 113 3.09 -20.01 8.13
N GLU A 114 2.55 -19.04 8.86
CA GLU A 114 2.70 -18.94 10.32
C GLU A 114 2.05 -20.15 11.00
N ARG A 115 0.81 -20.50 10.63
CA ARG A 115 0.10 -21.67 11.13
C ARG A 115 0.87 -22.97 10.88
N MET A 116 1.37 -23.17 9.66
CA MET A 116 2.20 -24.34 9.32
C MET A 116 3.47 -24.36 10.16
N SER A 117 4.14 -23.20 10.32
CA SER A 117 5.35 -23.11 11.15
C SER A 117 5.05 -23.43 12.62
N SER A 118 3.95 -22.94 13.17
CA SER A 118 3.54 -23.23 14.55
C SER A 118 3.25 -24.71 14.77
N ILE A 119 2.52 -25.36 13.84
CA ILE A 119 2.25 -26.81 13.93
C ILE A 119 3.56 -27.60 13.94
N MET A 120 4.50 -27.25 13.07
CA MET A 120 5.80 -27.92 12.99
C MET A 120 6.68 -27.70 14.22
N ASP A 121 6.74 -26.48 14.72
CA ASP A 121 7.57 -26.11 15.86
C ASP A 121 7.06 -26.70 17.18
N LEU A 122 5.74 -27.00 17.25
CA LEU A 122 5.11 -27.67 18.38
C LEU A 122 5.10 -29.20 18.25
N SER A 123 5.52 -29.75 17.10
CA SER A 123 5.62 -31.20 16.91
C SER A 123 6.74 -31.77 17.80
N PRO A 124 6.46 -32.84 18.58
CA PRO A 124 7.49 -33.54 19.35
C PRO A 124 8.44 -34.34 18.44
N ASP A 125 8.04 -34.65 17.21
CA ASP A 125 8.85 -35.38 16.24
C ASP A 125 9.71 -34.44 15.39
N LEU A 126 10.82 -34.96 14.87
CA LEU A 126 11.66 -34.27 13.88
C LEU A 126 10.88 -34.09 12.57
N VAL A 127 10.56 -32.85 12.25
CA VAL A 127 9.99 -32.46 10.95
C VAL A 127 11.04 -31.65 10.20
N TYR A 128 11.30 -31.98 8.95
CA TYR A 128 12.28 -31.26 8.14
C TYR A 128 11.85 -31.12 6.68
N PHE A 129 12.32 -30.06 6.04
CA PHE A 129 12.11 -29.80 4.61
C PHE A 129 13.34 -30.18 3.79
N LYS A 130 13.09 -30.71 2.59
CA LYS A 130 14.09 -30.90 1.55
C LYS A 130 13.76 -30.03 0.33
N ASP A 131 14.79 -29.58 -0.37
CA ASP A 131 14.63 -28.95 -1.68
C ASP A 131 14.37 -30.01 -2.78
N ASP A 132 14.21 -29.55 -4.01
CA ASP A 132 14.05 -30.38 -5.21
C ASP A 132 15.24 -31.31 -5.46
N GLN A 133 16.42 -30.95 -4.97
CA GLN A 133 17.65 -31.76 -4.98
C GLN A 133 17.81 -32.69 -3.77
N ARG A 134 16.78 -32.83 -2.93
CA ARG A 134 16.74 -33.65 -1.71
C ARG A 134 17.70 -33.20 -0.60
N ARG A 135 18.28 -32.00 -0.68
CA ARG A 135 19.13 -31.43 0.37
C ARG A 135 18.27 -30.89 1.51
N LEU A 136 18.73 -31.04 2.74
CA LEU A 136 18.05 -30.50 3.92
C LEU A 136 18.03 -28.97 3.85
N VAL A 137 16.85 -28.37 3.93
CA VAL A 137 16.65 -26.91 3.95
C VAL A 137 16.56 -26.41 5.39
N ARG A 138 15.69 -27.04 6.20
CA ARG A 138 15.53 -26.72 7.62
C ARG A 138 14.81 -27.83 8.40
N PRO A 139 15.17 -28.08 9.67
CA PRO A 139 14.33 -28.79 10.63
C PRO A 139 13.31 -27.85 11.32
N ASN A 140 12.41 -28.40 12.13
CA ASN A 140 11.61 -27.65 13.10
C ASN A 140 12.47 -27.14 14.26
N LYS A 141 12.04 -26.06 14.93
CA LYS A 141 12.87 -25.36 15.94
C LYS A 141 13.33 -26.24 17.10
N ALA A 142 12.55 -27.24 17.48
CA ALA A 142 12.93 -28.19 18.54
C ALA A 142 14.26 -28.92 18.25
N TYR A 143 14.66 -29.01 16.98
CA TYR A 143 15.86 -29.69 16.50
C TYR A 143 16.77 -28.79 15.65
N ALA A 144 16.56 -27.47 15.68
CA ALA A 144 17.47 -26.51 15.05
C ALA A 144 18.65 -26.24 16.01
N CYS A 145 19.87 -26.58 15.58
CA CYS A 145 21.13 -26.22 16.25
C CYS A 145 21.59 -24.82 15.85
#